data_AF-A0A2V7BR52-F1
#
_entry.id   AF-A0A2V7BR52-F1
#
_cell.length_a   1.000
_cell.length_b   1.000
_cell.length_c   1.000
_cell.angle_alpha   90.00
_cell.angle_beta   90.00
_cell.angle_gamma   90.00
#
_symmetry.space_group_name_H-M   'P 1'
#
loop_
_entity.id
_entity.type
_entity.pdbx_description
1 polymer ?
#
loop_
_entity_poly.entity_id
_entity_poly.type
_entity_poly.pdbx_seq_one_letter_code
_entity_poly.pdbx_strand_id
1 'polypeptide(L)'
;MPFTCFFRSLLRVKAKLEGVYSLEEWHLAAGAAHPPQVDGRFVLLNGAVITVLHNRVQEANQTTVASYGSYTLDLNRFAYRYVDTSVYVQTASAITVSRKLPWEGMRGFAVVSEGSAVRLRSDTGNQEFLFVGDRLSYSEIGRVQRVWKRVAENQ
;
A
#
# COMPACT_ATOMS: atom_id res chain seq x y z
N MET A 1 -27.13 -8.01 22.98
CA MET A 1 -26.71 -8.64 21.70
C MET A 1 -26.08 -7.68 20.64
N PRO A 2 -25.31 -6.61 20.96
CA PRO A 2 -24.66 -5.78 19.92
C PRO A 2 -23.25 -6.27 19.49
N PHE A 3 -22.55 -7.01 20.35
CA PHE A 3 -21.15 -7.42 20.13
C PHE A 3 -20.95 -8.33 18.90
N THR A 4 -21.91 -9.21 18.61
CA THR A 4 -21.83 -10.18 17.50
C THR A 4 -21.94 -9.55 16.11
N CYS A 5 -22.69 -8.45 15.96
CA CYS A 5 -22.81 -7.73 14.69
C CYS A 5 -21.56 -6.89 14.39
N PHE A 6 -21.01 -6.22 15.40
CA PHE A 6 -19.80 -5.39 15.28
C PHE A 6 -18.59 -6.21 14.82
N PHE A 7 -18.35 -7.35 15.49
CA PHE A 7 -17.24 -8.24 15.17
C PHE A 7 -17.32 -8.80 13.73
N ARG A 8 -18.52 -9.20 13.28
CA ARG A 8 -18.75 -9.68 11.91
C ARG A 8 -18.47 -8.60 10.86
N SER A 9 -18.77 -7.34 11.15
CA SER A 9 -18.50 -6.23 10.23
C SER A 9 -16.99 -5.98 10.10
N LEU A 10 -16.24 -6.00 11.21
CA LEU A 10 -14.80 -5.78 11.22
C LEU A 10 -14.06 -6.87 10.44
N LEU A 11 -14.45 -8.13 10.63
CA LEU A 11 -13.90 -9.25 9.88
C LEU A 11 -14.12 -9.11 8.36
N ARG A 12 -15.28 -8.58 7.93
CA ARG A 12 -15.56 -8.33 6.51
C ARG A 12 -14.67 -7.25 5.93
N VAL A 13 -14.46 -6.14 6.65
CA VAL A 13 -13.54 -5.07 6.23
C VAL A 13 -12.12 -5.61 6.16
N LYS A 14 -11.67 -6.31 7.22
CA LYS A 14 -10.34 -6.93 7.28
C LYS A 14 -10.10 -7.89 6.12
N ALA A 15 -11.06 -8.77 5.78
CA ALA A 15 -10.95 -9.67 4.64
C ALA A 15 -10.82 -8.94 3.29
N LYS A 16 -11.46 -7.78 3.14
CA LYS A 16 -11.32 -6.93 1.95
C LYS A 16 -10.00 -6.18 1.89
N LEU A 17 -9.30 -5.96 3.01
CA LEU A 17 -8.03 -5.23 3.05
C LEU A 17 -6.82 -6.15 3.03
N GLU A 18 -6.89 -7.26 3.75
CA GLU A 18 -5.72 -8.11 3.97
C GLU A 18 -5.37 -8.98 2.78
N GLY A 19 -4.10 -9.03 2.45
CA GLY A 19 -3.57 -9.85 1.38
C GLY A 19 -2.18 -9.42 0.98
N VAL A 20 -1.64 -10.17 0.02
CA VAL A 20 -0.42 -9.82 -0.72
C VAL A 20 -0.86 -9.23 -2.04
N TYR A 21 -0.35 -8.04 -2.38
CA TYR A 21 -0.67 -7.32 -3.59
C TYR A 21 0.58 -7.17 -4.45
N SER A 22 0.47 -7.50 -5.73
CA SER A 22 1.48 -7.26 -6.76
C SER A 22 1.19 -5.95 -7.48
N LEU A 23 2.23 -5.14 -7.73
CA LEU A 23 2.09 -3.90 -8.49
C LEU A 23 1.75 -4.24 -9.95
N GLU A 24 0.69 -3.63 -10.50
CA GLU A 24 0.37 -3.72 -11.93
C GLU A 24 0.76 -2.45 -12.67
N GLU A 25 0.54 -1.29 -12.05
CA GLU A 25 0.78 0.02 -12.66
C GLU A 25 1.36 1.00 -11.65
N TRP A 26 2.36 1.76 -12.08
CA TRP A 26 2.84 2.96 -11.41
C TRP A 26 2.68 4.16 -12.34
N HIS A 27 1.81 5.09 -11.99
CA HIS A 27 1.52 6.27 -12.80
C HIS A 27 2.57 7.34 -12.53
N LEU A 28 3.29 7.73 -13.58
CA LEU A 28 4.31 8.77 -13.60
C LEU A 28 3.84 9.93 -14.48
N ALA A 29 4.55 11.06 -14.45
CA ALA A 29 4.24 12.19 -15.31
C ALA A 29 4.25 11.84 -16.81
N ALA A 30 5.08 10.89 -17.22
CA ALA A 30 5.22 10.44 -18.61
C ALA A 30 4.22 9.32 -19.01
N GLY A 31 3.39 8.84 -18.08
CA GLY A 31 2.47 7.73 -18.29
C GLY A 31 2.61 6.62 -17.24
N ALA A 32 1.90 5.51 -17.44
CA ALA A 32 1.97 4.35 -16.55
C ALA A 32 3.18 3.46 -16.90
N ALA A 33 3.98 3.15 -15.89
CA ALA A 33 5.01 2.12 -15.96
C ALA A 33 4.47 0.80 -15.38
N HIS A 34 4.96 -0.32 -15.92
CA HIS A 34 4.52 -1.66 -15.55
C HIS A 34 5.73 -2.56 -15.24
N PRO A 35 5.53 -3.73 -14.60
CA PRO A 35 6.58 -4.74 -14.52
C PRO A 35 7.12 -5.11 -15.92
N PRO A 36 8.45 -5.28 -16.09
CA PRO A 36 9.49 -5.25 -15.06
C PRO A 36 10.13 -3.87 -14.79
N GLN A 37 9.71 -2.80 -15.49
CA GLN A 37 10.26 -1.45 -15.32
C GLN A 37 9.99 -0.91 -13.90
N VAL A 38 8.83 -1.24 -13.35
CA VAL A 38 8.48 -1.07 -11.94
C VAL A 38 7.85 -2.35 -11.45
N ASP A 39 8.30 -2.88 -10.32
CA ASP A 39 7.71 -4.06 -9.70
C ASP A 39 7.60 -3.82 -8.20
N GLY A 40 6.69 -4.52 -7.54
CA GLY A 40 6.57 -4.40 -6.10
C GLY A 40 5.55 -5.30 -5.46
N ARG A 41 5.71 -5.43 -4.15
CA ARG A 41 4.77 -6.12 -3.26
C ARG A 41 4.32 -5.16 -2.17
N PHE A 42 3.01 -5.04 -2.02
CA PHE A 42 2.38 -4.39 -0.89
C PHE A 42 1.65 -5.46 -0.09
N VAL A 43 1.91 -5.57 1.21
CA VAL A 43 1.31 -6.59 2.06
C VAL A 43 0.61 -5.90 3.21
N LEU A 44 -0.63 -6.28 3.44
CA LEU A 44 -1.38 -6.00 4.66
C LEU A 44 -1.82 -7.33 5.22
N LEU A 45 -1.21 -7.82 6.29
CA LEU A 45 -1.54 -9.14 6.81
C LEU A 45 -1.23 -9.25 8.30
N ASN A 46 -2.20 -9.70 9.08
CA ASN A 46 -2.07 -9.97 10.52
C ASN A 46 -1.45 -8.80 11.31
N GLY A 47 -1.89 -7.58 11.01
CA GLY A 47 -1.38 -6.36 11.65
C GLY A 47 -0.01 -5.89 11.14
N ALA A 48 0.62 -6.60 10.21
CA ALA A 48 1.85 -6.20 9.55
C ALA A 48 1.57 -5.46 8.23
N VAL A 49 2.40 -4.46 7.95
CA VAL A 49 2.48 -3.82 6.63
C VAL A 49 3.89 -4.00 6.07
N ILE A 50 4.01 -4.46 4.83
CA ILE A 50 5.29 -4.58 4.12
C ILE A 50 5.15 -3.92 2.76
N THR A 51 6.19 -3.22 2.33
CA THR A 51 6.26 -2.63 0.99
C THR A 51 7.64 -2.88 0.42
N VAL A 52 7.69 -3.60 -0.70
CA VAL A 52 8.89 -3.75 -1.52
C VAL A 52 8.57 -3.13 -2.87
N LEU A 53 9.41 -2.21 -3.34
CA LEU A 53 9.27 -1.55 -4.63
C LEU A 53 10.63 -1.54 -5.32
N HIS A 54 10.66 -1.93 -6.58
CA HIS A 54 11.79 -1.76 -7.48
C HIS A 54 11.37 -0.80 -8.58
N ASN A 55 12.13 0.28 -8.75
CA ASN A 55 11.96 1.24 -9.83
C ASN A 55 13.21 1.23 -10.70
N ARG A 56 13.05 0.80 -11.95
CA ARG A 56 14.08 0.68 -12.98
C ARG A 56 13.76 1.53 -14.21
N VAL A 57 12.84 2.48 -14.08
CA VAL A 57 12.43 3.37 -15.19
C VAL A 57 13.62 4.19 -15.70
N GLN A 58 14.51 4.62 -14.80
CA GLN A 58 15.77 5.25 -15.15
C GLN A 58 16.90 4.21 -14.99
N GLU A 59 17.44 3.73 -16.11
CA GLU A 59 18.45 2.67 -16.10
C GLU A 59 19.71 3.06 -15.30
N ALA A 60 20.17 4.30 -15.45
CA ALA A 60 21.33 4.84 -14.75
C ALA A 60 21.08 5.14 -13.25
N ASN A 61 19.83 5.06 -12.78
CA ASN A 61 19.44 5.38 -11.41
C ASN A 61 18.25 4.51 -10.97
N GLN A 62 18.56 3.29 -10.53
CA GLN A 62 17.57 2.33 -10.07
C GLN A 62 17.37 2.48 -8.56
N THR A 63 16.11 2.45 -8.13
CA THR A 63 15.77 2.54 -6.71
C THR A 63 15.07 1.27 -6.25
N THR A 64 15.49 0.73 -5.11
CA THR A 64 14.75 -0.31 -4.39
C THR A 64 14.37 0.21 -3.02
N VAL A 65 13.09 0.09 -2.67
CA VAL A 65 12.56 0.41 -1.34
C VAL A 65 12.10 -0.89 -0.69
N ALA A 66 12.52 -1.14 0.52
CA ALA A 66 11.99 -2.20 1.38
C ALA A 66 11.63 -1.59 2.73
N SER A 67 10.34 -1.60 3.08
CA SER A 67 9.83 -1.06 4.33
C SER A 67 8.92 -2.07 4.99
N TYR A 68 8.96 -2.15 6.31
CA TYR A 68 8.00 -2.93 7.08
C TYR A 68 7.56 -2.17 8.33
N GLY A 69 6.42 -2.59 8.88
CA GLY A 69 5.88 -2.02 10.10
C GLY A 69 4.56 -2.66 10.47
N SER A 70 3.70 -1.85 11.08
CA SER A 70 2.44 -2.31 11.65
C SER A 70 1.27 -1.45 11.20
N TYR A 71 0.09 -2.05 11.20
CA TYR A 71 -1.17 -1.35 10.99
C TYR A 71 -2.19 -1.76 12.06
N THR A 72 -3.12 -0.85 12.34
CA THR A 72 -4.31 -1.07 13.16
C THR A 72 -5.55 -0.86 12.31
N LEU A 73 -6.61 -1.62 12.56
CA LEU A 73 -7.88 -1.52 11.85
C LEU A 73 -9.04 -1.72 12.81
N ASP A 74 -9.97 -0.77 12.80
CA ASP A 74 -11.32 -0.90 13.33
C ASP A 74 -12.35 -0.54 12.24
N LEU A 75 -13.64 -0.45 12.59
CA LEU A 75 -14.71 -0.17 11.62
C LEU A 75 -14.64 1.21 10.99
N ASN A 76 -14.03 2.17 11.68
CA ASN A 76 -14.04 3.58 11.32
C ASN A 76 -12.64 4.07 10.95
N ARG A 77 -11.59 3.38 11.40
CA ARG A 77 -10.20 3.82 11.23
C ARG A 77 -9.27 2.71 10.83
N PHE A 78 -8.45 3.02 9.82
CA PHE A 78 -7.24 2.30 9.47
C PHE A 78 -6.06 3.22 9.74
N ALA A 79 -4.99 2.71 10.31
CA ALA A 79 -3.77 3.49 10.43
C ALA A 79 -2.56 2.57 10.32
N TYR A 80 -1.47 3.07 9.71
CA TYR A 80 -0.24 2.31 9.58
C TYR A 80 1.00 3.18 9.74
N ARG A 81 2.11 2.53 10.09
CA ARG A 81 3.44 3.12 10.13
C ARG A 81 4.47 2.15 9.59
N TYR A 82 5.57 2.69 9.09
CA TYR A 82 6.80 1.92 8.94
C TYR A 82 7.63 2.07 10.21
N VAL A 83 8.24 0.98 10.66
CA VAL A 83 9.18 0.97 11.79
C VAL A 83 10.62 0.91 11.31
N ASP A 84 10.83 0.39 10.10
CA ASP A 84 12.12 0.33 9.43
C ASP A 84 11.93 0.50 7.92
N THR A 85 12.92 1.10 7.28
CA THR A 85 13.00 1.17 5.83
C THR A 85 14.46 1.07 5.39
N SER A 86 14.67 0.50 4.22
CA SER A 86 15.92 0.56 3.49
C SER A 86 15.63 1.00 2.06
N VAL A 87 16.19 2.14 1.67
CA VAL A 87 16.12 2.68 0.32
C VAL A 87 17.51 2.56 -0.29
N TYR A 88 17.63 1.69 -1.29
CA TYR A 88 18.84 1.50 -2.07
C TYR A 88 18.72 2.29 -3.35
N VAL A 89 19.75 3.10 -3.65
CA VAL A 89 19.89 3.78 -4.93
C VAL A 89 21.14 3.25 -5.60
N GLN A 90 20.96 2.62 -6.76
CA GLN A 90 22.02 2.05 -7.57
C GLN A 90 22.25 2.93 -8.80
N THR A 91 23.50 3.35 -8.97
CA THR A 91 23.99 4.02 -10.17
C THR A 91 25.06 3.15 -10.85
N ALA A 92 25.63 3.62 -11.95
CA ALA A 92 26.73 2.93 -12.63
C ALA A 92 28.00 2.80 -11.75
N SER A 93 28.22 3.70 -10.79
CA SER A 93 29.46 3.78 -10.01
C SER A 93 29.34 3.29 -8.57
N ALA A 94 28.13 3.26 -8.00
CA ALA A 94 27.94 2.95 -6.59
C ALA A 94 26.52 2.46 -6.27
N ILE A 95 26.40 1.86 -5.09
CA ILE A 95 25.13 1.62 -4.41
C ILE A 95 25.17 2.40 -3.10
N THR A 96 24.15 3.22 -2.86
CA THR A 96 23.97 3.93 -1.60
C THR A 96 22.72 3.41 -0.88
N VAL A 97 22.72 3.52 0.45
CA VAL A 97 21.58 3.11 1.28
C VAL A 97 21.18 4.23 2.23
N SER A 98 19.88 4.49 2.31
CA SER A 98 19.26 5.33 3.34
C SER A 98 18.29 4.50 4.17
N ARG A 99 18.32 4.69 5.49
CA ARG A 99 17.34 4.09 6.42
C ARG A 99 16.37 5.12 7.01
N LYS A 100 16.30 6.30 6.39
CA LYS A 100 15.42 7.37 6.85
C LYS A 100 13.96 7.02 6.52
N LEU A 101 13.10 6.99 7.53
CA LEU A 101 11.67 6.77 7.34
C LEU A 101 11.05 7.85 6.43
N PRO A 102 10.07 7.48 5.57
CA PRO A 102 9.38 8.44 4.72
C PRO A 102 8.52 9.43 5.52
N TRP A 103 8.07 9.03 6.72
CA TRP A 103 7.44 9.89 7.73
C TRP A 103 7.55 9.21 9.10
N GLU A 104 7.33 9.98 10.16
CA GLU A 104 7.28 9.48 11.54
C GLU A 104 5.84 9.23 12.00
N GLY A 105 5.65 8.21 12.84
CA GLY A 105 4.35 7.91 13.46
C GLY A 105 3.31 7.26 12.54
N MET A 106 2.06 7.22 13.01
CA MET A 106 0.94 6.58 12.31
C MET A 106 0.31 7.55 11.30
N ARG A 107 0.15 7.09 10.05
CA ARG A 107 -0.75 7.74 9.08
C ARG A 107 -2.13 7.14 9.22
N GLY A 108 -3.10 7.99 9.55
CA GLY A 108 -4.50 7.62 9.77
C GLY A 108 -5.37 7.83 8.53
N PHE A 109 -6.37 6.95 8.40
CA PHE A 109 -7.37 6.95 7.34
C PHE A 109 -8.74 6.61 7.92
N ALA A 110 -9.76 7.37 7.52
CA ALA A 110 -11.15 7.03 7.74
C ALA A 110 -11.56 5.86 6.84
N VAL A 111 -12.24 4.87 7.41
CA VAL A 111 -12.76 3.70 6.70
C VAL A 111 -14.18 3.99 6.24
N VAL A 112 -14.44 3.87 4.94
CA VAL A 112 -15.77 3.99 4.34
C VAL A 112 -16.06 2.72 3.54
N SER A 113 -17.08 1.97 3.95
CA SER A 113 -17.53 0.78 3.23
C SER A 113 -18.70 1.13 2.32
N GLU A 114 -18.55 0.91 1.01
CA GLU A 114 -19.53 1.24 -0.03
C GLU A 114 -19.85 -0.03 -0.82
N GLY A 115 -20.86 -0.79 -0.37
CA GLY A 115 -21.22 -2.07 -0.98
C GLY A 115 -20.08 -3.09 -0.98
N SER A 116 -19.58 -3.46 -2.17
CA SER A 116 -18.44 -4.36 -2.31
C SER A 116 -17.09 -3.67 -2.10
N ALA A 117 -17.02 -2.33 -2.19
CA ALA A 117 -15.78 -1.58 -2.03
C ALA A 117 -15.48 -1.24 -0.56
N VAL A 118 -14.19 -1.05 -0.26
CA VAL A 118 -13.73 -0.34 0.95
C VAL A 118 -12.79 0.77 0.51
N ARG A 119 -13.05 1.97 1.01
CA ARG A 119 -12.28 3.18 0.72
C ARG A 119 -11.67 3.69 2.01
N LEU A 120 -10.37 3.96 1.99
CA LEU A 120 -9.62 4.54 3.10
C LEU A 120 -9.18 5.94 2.70
N ARG A 121 -9.70 6.98 3.34
CA ARG A 121 -9.33 8.37 3.06
C ARG A 121 -8.46 8.91 4.17
N SER A 122 -7.28 9.45 3.83
CA SER A 122 -6.35 10.00 4.82
C SER A 122 -7.00 11.14 5.60
N ASP A 123 -6.56 11.37 6.83
CA ASP A 123 -7.04 12.47 7.67
C ASP A 123 -6.87 13.86 7.00
N THR A 124 -5.93 14.02 6.06
CA THR A 124 -5.73 15.25 5.27
C THR A 124 -6.64 15.37 4.04
N GLY A 125 -7.40 14.32 3.70
CA GLY A 125 -8.19 14.23 2.46
C GLY A 125 -7.40 14.04 1.17
N ASN A 126 -6.06 14.13 1.22
CA ASN A 126 -5.25 14.14 0.01
C ASN A 126 -4.90 12.75 -0.51
N GLN A 127 -5.00 11.70 0.30
CA GLN A 127 -4.57 10.36 -0.07
C GLN A 127 -5.70 9.36 0.14
N GLU A 128 -5.79 8.41 -0.77
CA GLU A 128 -6.85 7.42 -0.75
C GLU A 128 -6.33 6.03 -1.13
N PHE A 129 -6.76 5.01 -0.39
CA PHE A 129 -6.73 3.62 -0.84
C PHE A 129 -8.15 3.19 -1.20
N LEU A 130 -8.31 2.55 -2.35
CA LEU A 130 -9.59 2.00 -2.79
C LEU A 130 -9.42 0.50 -3.07
N PHE A 131 -10.14 -0.32 -2.32
CA PHE A 131 -10.18 -1.77 -2.44
C PHE A 131 -11.48 -2.18 -3.13
N VAL A 132 -11.39 -2.79 -4.32
CA VAL A 132 -12.53 -3.28 -5.09
C VAL A 132 -12.18 -4.65 -5.70
N GLY A 133 -12.84 -5.71 -5.23
CA GLY A 133 -12.54 -7.07 -5.66
C GLY A 133 -11.09 -7.45 -5.30
N ASP A 134 -10.32 -7.87 -6.30
CA ASP A 134 -8.89 -8.17 -6.18
C ASP A 134 -8.01 -6.93 -6.40
N ARG A 135 -8.55 -5.75 -6.72
CA ARG A 135 -7.76 -4.54 -6.96
C ARG A 135 -7.64 -3.62 -5.76
N LEU A 136 -6.46 -3.03 -5.64
CA LEU A 136 -6.13 -1.95 -4.72
C LEU A 136 -5.56 -0.79 -5.53
N SER A 137 -6.19 0.38 -5.47
CA SER A 137 -5.66 1.62 -6.04
C SER A 137 -5.22 2.57 -4.94
N TYR A 138 -4.05 3.19 -5.11
CA TYR A 138 -3.59 4.30 -4.27
C TYR A 138 -3.58 5.59 -5.09
N SER A 139 -4.24 6.62 -4.56
CA SER A 139 -4.39 7.92 -5.18
C SER A 139 -3.90 9.04 -4.26
N GLU A 140 -3.40 10.11 -4.87
CA GLU A 140 -2.98 11.32 -4.19
C GLU A 140 -3.48 12.56 -4.95
N ILE A 141 -4.14 13.48 -4.25
CA ILE A 141 -4.76 14.70 -4.79
C ILE A 141 -5.67 14.36 -5.99
N GLY A 142 -6.50 13.33 -5.81
CA GLY A 142 -7.43 12.84 -6.83
C GLY A 142 -6.80 12.12 -8.04
N ARG A 143 -5.47 11.95 -8.07
CA ARG A 143 -4.77 11.26 -9.16
C ARG A 143 -4.29 9.88 -8.71
N VAL A 144 -4.63 8.84 -9.47
CA VAL A 144 -4.11 7.50 -9.25
C VAL A 144 -2.59 7.52 -9.39
N GLN A 145 -1.89 6.97 -8.40
CA GLN A 145 -0.43 6.84 -8.39
C GLN A 145 -0.01 5.40 -8.60
N ARG A 146 -0.75 4.45 -8.03
CA ARG A 146 -0.43 3.02 -8.12
C ARG A 146 -1.70 2.18 -8.22
N VAL A 147 -1.64 1.14 -9.05
CA VAL A 147 -2.64 0.09 -9.12
C VAL A 147 -1.97 -1.23 -8.79
N TRP A 148 -2.58 -1.97 -7.87
CA TRP A 148 -2.13 -3.25 -7.39
C TRP A 148 -3.21 -4.30 -7.58
N LYS A 149 -2.79 -5.54 -7.80
CA LYS A 149 -3.66 -6.72 -7.84
C LYS A 149 -3.31 -7.67 -6.72
N ARG A 150 -4.32 -8.10 -5.97
CA ARG A 150 -4.20 -9.12 -4.95
C ARG A 150 -3.78 -10.43 -5.60
N VAL A 151 -2.71 -11.01 -5.09
CA VAL A 151 -2.28 -12.34 -5.49
C VAL A 151 -3.32 -13.32 -4.97
N ALA A 152 -3.87 -14.15 -5.86
CA ALA A 152 -4.77 -15.22 -5.46
C ALA A 152 -4.02 -16.17 -4.52
N GLU A 153 -4.65 -16.54 -3.40
CA GLU A 153 -4.22 -17.74 -2.68
C GLU A 153 -4.53 -18.92 -3.62
N ASN A 154 -3.49 -19.54 -4.20
CA ASN A 154 -3.67 -20.83 -4.82
C ASN A 154 -4.11 -21.79 -3.71
N GLN A 155 -5.41 -22.12 -3.70
CA GLN A 155 -5.95 -23.23 -2.92
C GLN A 155 -5.65 -24.55 -3.62
#